data_AF-A0A6N8HC82-F1
#
_entry.id   AF-A0A6N8HC82-F1
#
_cell.length_a   1.000
_cell.length_b   1.000
_cell.length_c   1.000
_cell.angle_alpha   90.00
_cell.angle_beta   90.00
_cell.angle_gamma   90.00
#
_symmetry.space_group_name_H-M   'P 1'
#
loop_
_entity.id
_entity.type
_entity.pdbx_description
1 polymer ?
#
loop_
_entity_poly.entity_id
_entity_poly.type
_entity_poly.pdbx_seq_one_letter_code
_entity_poly.pdbx_strand_id
1 'polypeptide(L)'
;MEAIGLDNINLMWILLPFFIGGVFYVRVVKNKTGNALRDGVKTLQTMLIMIGVILAVIFLTLPTTASLSTFGYPDTVTDIDSQEKVLKLLQEYNHAIVRTTDALRWMVFIFIFWGIMTVYQLLKVYRGILDERIIAKKNEINN
;
A
#
# COMPACT_ATOMS: atom_id res chain seq x y z
N MET A 1 3.17 20.39 -15.55
CA MET A 1 1.87 20.08 -14.91
C MET A 1 2.02 20.48 -13.46
N GLU A 2 1.28 21.48 -13.01
CA GLU A 2 1.29 21.91 -11.60
C GLU A 2 1.03 20.68 -10.72
N ALA A 3 2.03 20.29 -9.93
CA ALA A 3 1.85 19.27 -8.92
C ALA A 3 0.76 19.78 -7.99
N ILE A 4 -0.40 19.13 -8.03
CA ILE A 4 -1.44 19.24 -6.99
C ILE A 4 -0.66 19.23 -5.66
N GLY A 5 -0.81 20.26 -4.82
CA GLY A 5 0.02 20.56 -3.63
C GLY A 5 0.01 19.51 -2.50
N LEU A 6 -0.08 18.24 -2.87
CA LEU A 6 -0.01 17.02 -2.08
C LEU A 6 1.42 16.74 -1.61
N ASP A 7 2.44 17.33 -2.24
CA ASP A 7 3.86 17.21 -1.88
C ASP A 7 4.14 17.73 -0.46
N ASN A 8 3.47 18.82 -0.07
CA ASN A 8 3.57 19.43 1.25
C ASN A 8 2.67 18.78 2.31
N ILE A 9 1.72 17.93 1.89
CA ILE A 9 0.79 17.26 2.80
C ILE A 9 1.41 15.93 3.24
N ASN A 10 1.52 15.70 4.55
CA ASN A 10 2.06 14.45 5.09
C ASN A 10 1.32 13.23 4.49
N LEU A 11 2.10 12.28 3.94
CA LEU A 11 1.59 11.07 3.28
C LEU A 11 0.57 10.31 4.13
N MET A 12 0.74 10.34 5.46
CA MET A 12 -0.16 9.69 6.41
C MET A 12 -1.60 10.18 6.25
N TRP A 13 -1.84 11.48 6.10
CA TRP A 13 -3.19 12.03 5.96
C TRP A 13 -3.84 11.66 4.63
N ILE A 14 -3.02 11.42 3.61
CA ILE A 14 -3.48 10.95 2.30
C ILE A 14 -3.83 9.45 2.39
N LEU A 15 -2.97 8.63 2.99
CA LEU A 15 -3.12 7.17 2.99
C LEU A 15 -4.16 6.65 4.00
N LEU A 16 -4.30 7.31 5.14
CA LEU A 16 -5.18 6.89 6.24
C LEU A 16 -6.65 6.71 5.83
N PRO A 17 -7.31 7.60 5.07
CA PRO A 17 -8.68 7.38 4.61
C PRO A 17 -8.81 6.17 3.67
N PHE A 18 -7.85 5.94 2.77
CA PHE A 18 -7.85 4.75 1.90
C PHE A 18 -7.62 3.46 2.70
N PHE A 19 -6.75 3.51 3.71
CA PHE A 19 -6.47 2.37 4.56
C PHE A 19 -7.69 1.99 5.41
N ILE A 20 -8.30 2.96 6.12
CA ILE A 20 -9.51 2.73 6.92
C ILE A 20 -10.68 2.30 6.04
N GLY A 21 -10.90 3.00 4.92
CA GLY A 21 -11.93 2.66 3.94
C GLY A 21 -11.75 1.26 3.39
N GLY A 22 -10.51 0.86 3.08
CA GLY A 22 -10.19 -0.48 2.60
C GLY A 22 -10.47 -1.59 3.61
N VAL A 23 -10.05 -1.40 4.86
CA VAL A 23 -10.35 -2.35 5.94
C VAL A 23 -11.85 -2.48 6.16
N PHE A 24 -12.59 -1.37 6.15
CA PHE A 24 -14.04 -1.37 6.34
C PHE A 24 -14.77 -2.01 5.16
N TYR A 25 -14.36 -1.68 3.93
CA TYR A 25 -14.93 -2.24 2.71
C TYR A 25 -14.79 -3.76 2.65
N VAL A 26 -13.60 -4.30 2.92
CA VAL A 26 -13.37 -5.75 2.97
C VAL A 26 -14.24 -6.42 4.05
N ARG A 27 -14.51 -5.74 5.17
CA ARG A 27 -15.37 -6.25 6.24
C ARG A 27 -16.85 -6.26 5.84
N VAL A 28 -17.31 -5.24 5.13
CA VAL A 28 -18.71 -5.11 4.67
C VAL A 28 -19.02 -6.03 3.49
N VAL A 29 -18.12 -6.11 2.51
CA VAL A 29 -18.29 -6.90 1.27
C VAL A 29 -18.02 -8.40 1.49
N LYS A 30 -17.75 -8.81 2.73
CA LYS A 30 -17.50 -10.20 3.07
C LYS A 30 -18.71 -11.06 2.71
N ASN A 31 -18.61 -11.72 1.57
CA ASN A 31 -19.66 -12.58 1.03
C ASN A 31 -19.87 -13.76 1.97
N LYS A 32 -21.15 -14.05 2.30
CA LYS A 32 -21.55 -15.24 3.04
C LYS A 32 -22.21 -16.20 2.06
N THR A 33 -21.43 -16.79 1.17
CA THR A 33 -21.95 -17.71 0.16
C THR A 33 -22.12 -19.13 0.71
N GLY A 34 -21.82 -19.35 1.99
CA GLY A 34 -21.99 -20.64 2.70
C GLY A 34 -20.85 -21.63 2.46
N ASN A 35 -19.93 -21.33 1.53
CA ASN A 35 -18.73 -22.12 1.27
C ASN A 35 -17.50 -21.33 1.73
N ALA A 36 -16.86 -21.78 2.82
CA ALA A 36 -15.74 -21.12 3.45
C ALA A 36 -14.54 -20.89 2.51
N LEU A 37 -14.31 -21.80 1.56
CA LEU A 37 -13.22 -21.67 0.59
C LEU A 37 -13.52 -20.58 -0.44
N ARG A 38 -14.73 -20.57 -0.99
CA ARG A 38 -15.15 -19.57 -1.98
C ARG A 38 -15.20 -18.17 -1.38
N ASP A 39 -15.69 -18.07 -0.15
CA ASP A 39 -15.74 -16.80 0.59
C ASP A 39 -14.32 -16.31 0.92
N GLY A 40 -13.41 -17.23 1.27
CA GLY A 40 -11.98 -16.93 1.45
C GLY A 40 -11.33 -16.37 0.19
N VAL A 41 -11.46 -17.05 -0.96
CA VAL A 41 -10.88 -16.62 -2.24
C VAL A 41 -11.42 -15.26 -2.68
N LYS A 42 -12.73 -15.02 -2.58
CA LYS A 42 -13.31 -13.71 -2.91
C LYS A 42 -12.80 -12.60 -1.99
N THR A 43 -12.61 -12.91 -0.71
CA THR A 43 -12.06 -11.94 0.25
C THR A 43 -10.62 -11.60 -0.15
N LEU A 44 -9.77 -12.58 -0.46
CA LEU A 44 -8.40 -12.38 -0.94
C LEU A 44 -8.36 -11.54 -2.23
N GLN A 45 -9.24 -11.84 -3.20
CA GLN A 45 -9.34 -11.05 -4.43
C GLN A 45 -9.68 -9.58 -4.13
N THR A 46 -10.59 -9.34 -3.20
CA THR A 46 -10.95 -7.98 -2.76
C THR A 46 -9.76 -7.28 -2.10
N MET A 47 -8.99 -7.98 -1.27
CA MET A 47 -7.78 -7.43 -0.65
C MET A 47 -6.73 -7.04 -1.68
N LEU A 48 -6.49 -7.88 -2.69
CA LEU A 48 -5.52 -7.59 -3.76
C LEU A 48 -5.91 -6.35 -4.56
N ILE A 49 -7.21 -6.19 -4.86
CA ILE A 49 -7.73 -4.99 -5.53
C ILE A 49 -7.48 -3.75 -4.65
N MET A 50 -7.76 -3.83 -3.35
CA MET A 50 -7.52 -2.73 -2.41
C MET A 50 -6.03 -2.35 -2.31
N ILE A 51 -5.13 -3.33 -2.29
CA ILE A 51 -3.68 -3.09 -2.34
C ILE A 51 -3.31 -2.37 -3.63
N GLY A 52 -3.84 -2.81 -4.78
CA GLY A 52 -3.60 -2.16 -6.07
C GLY A 52 -4.03 -0.69 -6.08
N VAL A 53 -5.19 -0.37 -5.50
CA VAL A 53 -5.67 1.02 -5.38
C VAL A 53 -4.74 1.85 -4.49
N ILE A 54 -4.34 1.33 -3.33
CA ILE A 54 -3.42 2.04 -2.42
C ILE A 54 -2.05 2.27 -3.08
N LEU A 55 -1.53 1.28 -3.82
CA LEU A 55 -0.28 1.41 -4.56
C LEU A 55 -0.39 2.44 -5.69
N ALA A 56 -1.52 2.51 -6.39
CA ALA A 56 -1.77 3.56 -7.38
C ALA A 56 -1.80 4.95 -6.75
N VAL A 57 -2.43 5.09 -5.57
CA VAL A 57 -2.42 6.36 -4.81
C VAL A 57 -1.00 6.74 -4.40
N ILE A 58 -0.21 5.81 -3.86
CA ILE A 58 1.19 6.05 -3.50
C ILE A 58 1.99 6.50 -4.74
N PHE A 59 1.82 5.81 -5.87
CA PHE A 59 2.48 6.14 -7.12
C PHE A 59 2.17 7.57 -7.59
N LEU A 60 0.92 8.00 -7.49
CA LEU A 60 0.51 9.37 -7.84
C LEU A 60 1.02 10.44 -6.86
N THR A 61 1.37 10.06 -5.62
CA THR A 61 1.92 10.99 -4.62
C THR A 61 3.45 11.13 -4.67
N LEU A 62 4.12 10.32 -5.50
CA LEU A 62 5.55 10.45 -5.71
C LEU A 62 5.85 11.68 -6.58
N PRO A 63 6.82 12.51 -6.20
CA PRO A 63 7.21 13.65 -7.03
C PRO A 63 7.74 13.16 -8.38
N THR A 64 7.25 13.74 -9.48
CA THR A 64 7.66 13.40 -10.86
C THR A 64 9.15 13.65 -11.12
N THR A 65 9.78 14.45 -10.29
CA THR A 65 11.23 14.74 -10.28
C THR A 65 12.07 13.62 -9.64
N ALA A 66 11.47 12.52 -9.15
CA ALA A 66 12.20 11.45 -8.46
C ALA A 66 13.24 10.70 -9.32
N SER A 67 13.37 10.97 -10.62
CA SER A 67 14.52 10.50 -11.39
C SER A 67 15.64 11.53 -11.32
N LEU A 68 16.80 11.14 -10.78
CA LEU A 68 18.04 11.93 -10.88
C LEU A 68 18.35 12.38 -12.33
N SER A 69 17.77 11.69 -13.34
CA SER A 69 17.95 11.99 -14.76
C SER A 69 17.09 13.13 -15.32
N THR A 70 16.03 13.57 -14.63
CA THR A 70 15.20 14.71 -15.07
C THR A 70 15.57 16.02 -14.37
N PHE A 71 16.38 15.94 -13.32
CA PHE A 71 17.03 17.10 -12.73
C PHE A 71 18.21 17.51 -13.61
N GLY A 72 18.01 18.52 -14.44
CA GLY A 72 19.07 19.11 -15.25
C GLY A 72 20.26 19.47 -14.37
N TYR A 73 21.43 18.92 -14.69
CA TYR A 73 22.68 19.40 -14.11
C TYR A 73 22.86 20.87 -14.54
N PRO A 74 23.35 21.76 -13.66
CA PRO A 74 23.64 23.12 -14.06
C PRO A 74 24.75 23.10 -15.12
N ASP A 75 24.39 23.40 -16.36
CA ASP A 75 25.32 23.41 -17.50
C ASP A 75 26.29 24.60 -17.47
N THR A 76 26.07 25.60 -16.60
CA THR A 76 26.87 26.83 -16.58
C THR A 76 27.25 27.30 -15.17
N VAL A 77 28.49 27.82 -15.06
CA VAL A 77 29.13 28.31 -13.82
C VAL A 77 28.38 29.51 -13.21
N THR A 78 27.55 30.20 -14.00
CA THR A 78 26.71 31.34 -13.61
C THR A 78 25.51 30.97 -12.73
N ASP A 79 25.11 29.70 -12.65
CA ASP A 79 24.06 29.25 -11.72
C ASP A 79 24.56 29.00 -10.30
N ILE A 80 25.88 28.98 -10.09
CA ILE A 80 26.55 28.75 -8.81
C ILE A 80 26.80 30.08 -8.05
N ASP A 81 26.64 31.23 -8.72
CA ASP A 81 27.05 32.55 -8.19
C ASP A 81 26.14 33.10 -7.08
N SER A 82 24.91 32.58 -6.94
CA SER A 82 24.04 32.92 -5.81
C SER A 82 23.91 31.73 -4.86
N GLN A 83 24.50 31.84 -3.67
CA GLN A 83 24.37 30.85 -2.58
C GLN A 83 22.91 30.46 -2.30
N GLU A 84 21.96 31.37 -2.52
CA GLU A 84 20.52 31.13 -2.37
C GLU A 84 19.97 30.10 -3.35
N LYS A 85 20.40 30.11 -4.63
CA LYS A 85 19.97 29.11 -5.63
C LYS A 85 20.49 27.72 -5.28
N VAL A 86 21.74 27.62 -4.85
CA VAL A 86 22.35 26.34 -4.43
C VAL A 86 21.62 25.80 -3.19
N LEU A 87 21.33 26.65 -2.21
CA LEU A 87 20.57 26.27 -1.03
C LEU A 87 19.16 25.79 -1.38
N LYS A 88 18.46 26.50 -2.27
CA LYS A 88 17.13 26.11 -2.74
C LYS A 88 17.16 24.76 -3.46
N LEU A 89 18.16 24.53 -4.31
CA LEU A 89 18.36 23.26 -5.00
C LEU A 89 18.57 22.10 -4.01
N LEU A 90 19.43 22.30 -3.00
CA LEU A 90 19.69 21.30 -1.95
C LEU A 90 18.44 21.02 -1.08
N GLN A 91 17.62 22.05 -0.82
CA GLN A 91 16.35 21.88 -0.11
C GLN A 91 15.35 21.09 -0.93
N GLU A 92 15.24 21.35 -2.24
CA GLU A 92 14.39 20.59 -3.16
C GLU A 92 14.84 19.13 -3.27
N TYR A 93 16.15 18.86 -3.32
CA TYR A 93 16.70 17.50 -3.26
C TYR A 93 16.33 16.79 -1.97
N ASN A 94 16.58 17.44 -0.83
CA ASN A 94 16.31 16.85 0.47
C ASN A 94 14.81 16.54 0.62
N HIS A 95 13.94 17.46 0.18
CA HIS A 95 12.50 17.27 0.20
C HIS A 95 12.07 16.08 -0.67
N ALA A 96 12.59 15.96 -1.91
CA ALA A 96 12.26 14.86 -2.81
C ALA A 96 12.73 13.50 -2.26
N ILE A 97 13.94 13.44 -1.68
CA ILE A 97 14.50 12.22 -1.07
C ILE A 97 13.70 11.82 0.17
N VAL A 98 13.37 12.76 1.05
CA VAL A 98 12.54 12.50 2.24
C VAL A 98 11.17 11.98 1.82
N ARG A 99 10.55 12.59 0.80
CA ARG A 99 9.24 12.19 0.28
C ARG A 99 9.23 10.78 -0.32
N THR A 100 10.25 10.44 -1.12
CA THR A 100 10.40 9.08 -1.68
C THR A 100 10.68 8.05 -0.60
N THR A 101 11.51 8.38 0.38
CA THR A 101 11.80 7.49 1.53
C THR A 101 10.55 7.24 2.36
N ASP A 102 9.73 8.26 2.61
CA ASP A 102 8.47 8.11 3.34
C ASP A 102 7.46 7.26 2.56
N ALA A 103 7.33 7.47 1.24
CA ALA A 103 6.51 6.64 0.37
C ALA A 103 6.96 5.17 0.36
N LEU A 104 8.27 4.90 0.30
CA LEU A 104 8.83 3.55 0.40
C LEU A 104 8.53 2.91 1.75
N ARG A 105 8.67 3.66 2.85
CA ARG A 105 8.34 3.19 4.21
C ARG A 105 6.87 2.77 4.29
N TRP A 106 5.97 3.58 3.76
CA TRP A 106 4.53 3.26 3.71
C TRP A 106 4.24 2.05 2.82
N MET A 107 4.87 1.97 1.66
CA MET A 107 4.76 0.82 0.77
C MET A 107 5.16 -0.47 1.48
N VAL A 108 6.33 -0.50 2.13
CA VAL A 108 6.80 -1.66 2.91
C VAL A 108 5.83 -2.01 4.03
N PHE A 109 5.37 -1.01 4.79
CA PHE A 109 4.40 -1.23 5.86
C PHE A 109 3.09 -1.85 5.33
N ILE A 110 2.53 -1.31 4.25
CA ILE A 110 1.30 -1.82 3.63
C ILE A 110 1.49 -3.24 3.13
N PHE A 111 2.60 -3.55 2.46
CA PHE A 111 2.90 -4.90 1.99
C PHE A 111 3.02 -5.91 3.13
N ILE A 112 3.77 -5.57 4.18
CA ILE A 112 3.94 -6.46 5.34
C ILE A 112 2.60 -6.64 6.06
N PHE A 113 1.91 -5.54 6.38
CA PHE A 113 0.66 -5.59 7.12
C PHE A 113 -0.41 -6.38 6.37
N TRP A 114 -0.65 -6.06 5.09
CA TRP A 114 -1.64 -6.75 4.29
C TRP A 114 -1.21 -8.19 3.96
N GLY A 115 0.08 -8.44 3.77
CA GLY A 115 0.63 -9.79 3.57
C GLY A 115 0.33 -10.69 4.77
N ILE A 116 0.63 -10.23 5.98
CA ILE A 116 0.31 -10.96 7.23
C ILE A 116 -1.20 -11.20 7.33
N MET A 117 -2.03 -10.18 7.04
CA MET A 117 -3.49 -10.31 7.12
C MET A 117 -4.05 -11.33 6.12
N THR A 118 -3.49 -11.35 4.91
CA THR A 118 -3.83 -12.29 3.84
C THR A 118 -3.50 -13.73 4.25
N VAL A 119 -2.29 -13.95 4.77
CA VAL A 119 -1.85 -15.27 5.28
C VAL A 119 -2.72 -15.71 6.45
N TYR A 120 -3.02 -14.81 7.39
CA TYR A 120 -3.90 -15.11 8.52
C TYR A 120 -5.29 -15.55 8.08
N GLN A 121 -5.88 -14.89 7.08
CA GLN A 121 -7.18 -15.30 6.54
C GLN A 121 -7.14 -16.67 5.86
N LEU A 122 -6.09 -16.95 5.08
CA LEU A 122 -5.88 -18.26 4.47
C LEU A 122 -5.79 -19.36 5.52
N LEU A 123 -4.97 -19.16 6.55
CA LEU A 123 -4.83 -20.11 7.67
C LEU A 123 -6.16 -20.34 8.39
N LYS A 124 -6.95 -19.28 8.59
CA LYS A 124 -8.27 -19.38 9.22
C LYS A 124 -9.23 -20.24 8.40
N VAL A 125 -9.26 -20.04 7.08
CA VAL A 125 -10.10 -20.84 6.16
C VAL A 125 -9.63 -22.29 6.14
N TYR A 126 -8.32 -22.51 6.05
CA TYR A 126 -7.73 -23.86 6.04
C TYR A 126 -8.06 -24.64 7.33
N ARG A 127 -7.91 -23.99 8.49
CA ARG A 127 -8.25 -24.58 9.78
C ARG A 127 -9.73 -24.97 9.86
N GLY A 128 -10.63 -24.12 9.38
CA GLY A 128 -12.07 -24.42 9.33
C GLY A 128 -12.39 -25.66 8.51
N ILE A 129 -11.76 -25.82 7.34
CA ILE A 129 -11.93 -27.01 6.48
C ILE A 129 -11.39 -28.26 7.18
N LEU A 130 -10.25 -28.15 7.87
CA LEU A 130 -9.65 -29.27 8.59
C LEU A 130 -10.56 -29.75 9.73
N ASP A 131 -11.11 -28.80 10.50
CA ASP A 131 -12.03 -29.08 11.60
C ASP A 131 -13.31 -29.76 11.09
N GLU A 132 -13.89 -29.28 9.98
CA GLU A 132 -15.05 -29.93 9.32
C GLU A 132 -14.75 -31.38 8.92
N ARG A 133 -13.58 -31.64 8.33
CA ARG A 133 -13.17 -33.00 7.93
C ARG A 133 -12.97 -33.92 9.12
N ILE A 134 -12.40 -33.42 10.22
CA ILE A 134 -12.20 -34.19 11.45
C ILE A 134 -13.57 -34.56 12.05
N ILE A 135 -14.51 -33.62 12.10
CA ILE A 135 -15.87 -33.87 12.60
C ILE A 135 -16.60 -34.90 11.73
N ALA A 136 -16.56 -34.75 10.40
CA ALA A 136 -17.18 -35.70 9.48
C ALA A 136 -16.64 -37.13 9.69
N LYS A 137 -15.31 -37.28 9.77
CA LYS A 137 -14.67 -38.57 10.00
C LYS A 137 -15.02 -39.18 11.36
N LYS A 138 -15.18 -38.35 12.40
CA LYS A 138 -15.61 -38.81 13.73
C LYS A 138 -17.05 -39.33 13.71
N ASN A 139 -17.94 -38.69 12.94
CA ASN A 139 -19.33 -39.11 12.81
C ASN A 139 -19.48 -40.42 12.02
N GLU A 140 -18.63 -40.66 11.02
CA GLU A 140 -18.58 -41.94 10.28
C GLU A 140 -18.11 -43.13 11.15
N ILE A 141 -17.28 -42.89 12.17
CA ILE A 141 -16.79 -43.94 13.07
C ILE A 141 -17.84 -44.30 14.15
N ASN A 142 -18.73 -43.38 14.48
CA ASN A 142 -19.72 -43.52 15.55
C ASN A 142 -21.10 -44.02 15.07
N ASN A 143 -21.30 -44.19 13.76
CA ASN A 143 -22.48 -44.78 13.13
C ASN A 143 -22.14 -46.18 12.61
#